data_AF-A0A7Z9L8D6-F1
#
_entry.id   AF-A0A7Z9L8D6-F1
#
_cell.length_a   1.000
_cell.length_b   1.000
_cell.length_c   1.000
_cell.angle_alpha   90.00
_cell.angle_beta   90.00
_cell.angle_gamma   90.00
#
_symmetry.space_group_name_H-M   'P 1'
#
loop_
_entity.id
_entity.type
_entity.pdbx_description
1 polymer ?
#
loop_
_entity_poly.entity_id
_entity_poly.type
_entity_poly.pdbx_seq_one_letter_code
_entity_poly.pdbx_strand_id
1 'polypeptide(L)'
;RRHVEAQGPYETYGYAGFFGVPISFQGFDSETHAPLCPVILAPKFAIKEVPRRGNEKSLQAYSTGSRWSQLGQHLFHDLKRNPAGSFMLIDVLGLFFSVRLIGKTFFQRSYESIKAWARGWFTRPVATQIPIDLVDDDPGEASAALPHGFSLIEQATFVENGMRAIGLTEGFGRFVVLCGHGSSSDNNPYFAAYNCGACGGGHGDPNARVFAAMGNSPEVRLKLKQNGLNIPDDTWFLAGKHNTVTDQVTFYDLQDVPASHAEDLQLLVQDLHQASAEQARERSHRIPQAPRGITADQARNHMVKRSLDWANVRPEWGLSSNAAFILGRRELTSGLDLGGRVFLHSYDPEADSEGAILEALMMAPLVVGQWISMEYYFSAVAPWCYGSGSKVTHNVVSGVGVMHGSHGDLQTGLPLQSVNDGSVHYHEPMRLLAIIEAPTDRISSAIEKHSLLQQLFHNQWIILVAVDPSTREFQQYNPDATWEACQ
;
A
#
# COMPACT_ATOMS: atom_id res chain seq x y z
N ARG A 1 13.43 -4.43 -2.75
CA ARG A 1 14.70 -3.96 -2.17
C ARG A 1 15.88 -4.59 -2.88
N ARG A 2 16.23 -5.87 -2.63
CA ARG A 2 17.35 -6.58 -3.30
C ARG A 2 17.46 -6.31 -4.80
N HIS A 3 16.38 -6.51 -5.55
CA HIS A 3 16.38 -6.31 -7.01
C HIS A 3 16.57 -4.85 -7.43
N VAL A 4 16.17 -3.87 -6.61
CA VAL A 4 16.38 -2.44 -6.86
C VAL A 4 17.83 -2.06 -6.57
N GLU A 5 18.33 -2.44 -5.40
CA GLU A 5 19.72 -2.20 -4.97
C GLU A 5 20.74 -2.89 -5.89
N ALA A 6 20.34 -3.95 -6.59
CA ALA A 6 21.18 -4.63 -7.58
C ALA A 6 21.31 -3.88 -8.92
N GLN A 7 20.45 -2.89 -9.22
CA GLN A 7 20.52 -2.16 -10.49
C GLN A 7 21.56 -1.04 -10.48
N GLY A 8 21.82 -0.45 -9.31
CA GLY A 8 22.64 0.75 -9.21
C GLY A 8 22.83 1.19 -7.76
N PRO A 9 23.38 2.40 -7.54
CA PRO A 9 23.66 2.95 -6.22
C PRO A 9 22.36 3.43 -5.53
N TYR A 10 21.42 2.51 -5.31
CA TYR A 10 20.15 2.78 -4.65
C TYR A 10 20.22 2.37 -3.18
N GLU A 11 19.79 3.29 -2.31
CA GLU A 11 19.53 2.99 -0.91
C GLU A 11 18.03 2.78 -0.70
N THR A 12 17.65 1.76 0.09
CA THR A 12 16.23 1.45 0.32
C THR A 12 15.88 1.47 1.80
N TYR A 13 14.81 2.21 2.10
CA TYR A 13 14.29 2.38 3.45
C TYR A 13 12.93 1.71 3.61
N GLY A 14 12.63 1.30 4.84
CA GLY A 14 11.34 0.80 5.24
C GLY A 14 10.55 1.82 6.00
N TYR A 15 9.32 2.04 5.56
CA TYR A 15 8.42 2.96 6.22
C TYR A 15 6.97 2.52 6.03
N ALA A 16 6.11 2.79 7.01
CA ALA A 16 4.70 2.48 6.91
C ALA A 16 4.05 3.31 5.77
N GLY A 17 3.16 2.68 4.99
CA GLY A 17 2.66 3.24 3.73
C GLY A 17 1.82 4.53 3.84
N PHE A 18 1.40 4.94 5.03
CA PHE A 18 0.75 6.24 5.26
C PHE A 18 1.76 7.39 5.48
N PHE A 19 3.05 7.06 5.52
CA PHE A 19 4.18 7.97 5.66
C PHE A 19 4.13 8.89 6.91
N GLY A 20 3.46 8.48 7.98
CA GLY A 20 3.30 9.32 9.18
C GLY A 20 2.26 10.44 9.02
N VAL A 21 1.54 10.50 7.89
CA VAL A 21 0.62 11.59 7.52
C VAL A 21 -0.82 11.08 7.54
N PRO A 22 -1.57 11.18 8.66
CA PRO A 22 -2.91 10.60 8.79
C PRO A 22 -3.98 11.50 8.14
N ILE A 23 -4.37 11.18 6.90
CA ILE A 23 -5.28 12.00 6.08
C ILE A 23 -6.61 11.30 5.80
N SER A 24 -7.64 12.11 5.59
CA SER A 24 -8.90 11.75 4.95
C SER A 24 -8.84 12.24 3.51
N PHE A 25 -8.71 11.31 2.56
CA PHE A 25 -8.45 11.62 1.16
C PHE A 25 -9.70 11.52 0.29
N GLN A 26 -9.94 12.54 -0.54
CA GLN A 26 -10.94 12.55 -1.59
C GLN A 26 -10.24 12.64 -2.95
N GLY A 27 -10.38 11.59 -3.77
CA GLY A 27 -9.89 11.57 -5.14
C GLY A 27 -10.66 12.55 -6.04
N PHE A 28 -10.05 12.99 -7.13
CA PHE A 28 -10.61 14.04 -8.01
C PHE A 28 -12.05 13.76 -8.48
N ASP A 29 -12.38 12.51 -8.78
CA ASP A 29 -13.70 12.09 -9.27
C ASP A 29 -14.52 11.31 -8.23
N SER A 30 -14.11 11.37 -6.96
CA SER A 30 -14.75 10.63 -5.87
C SER A 30 -15.61 11.55 -5.01
N GLU A 31 -16.84 11.13 -4.73
CA GLU A 31 -17.73 11.80 -3.77
C GLU A 31 -17.42 11.40 -2.32
N THR A 32 -16.68 10.30 -2.12
CA THR A 32 -16.41 9.72 -0.80
C THR A 32 -15.00 10.05 -0.33
N HIS A 33 -14.87 10.31 0.96
CA HIS A 33 -13.57 10.41 1.63
C HIS A 33 -13.15 9.04 2.16
N ALA A 34 -11.87 8.70 1.98
CA ALA A 34 -11.27 7.50 2.53
C ALA A 34 -10.23 7.85 3.61
N PRO A 35 -10.31 7.30 4.83
CA PRO A 35 -9.24 7.44 5.81
C PRO A 35 -8.02 6.65 5.34
N LEU A 36 -6.90 7.33 5.09
CA LEU A 36 -5.64 6.72 4.67
C LEU A 36 -4.63 6.74 5.82
N CYS A 37 -4.96 5.99 6.86
CA CYS A 37 -4.13 5.78 8.05
C CYS A 37 -4.50 4.44 8.71
N PRO A 38 -3.66 3.91 9.62
CA PRO A 38 -3.98 2.69 10.36
C PRO A 38 -5.24 2.88 11.22
N VAL A 39 -6.02 1.82 11.44
CA VAL A 39 -7.29 1.88 12.21
C VAL A 39 -7.11 2.38 13.65
N ILE A 40 -5.93 2.22 14.24
CA ILE A 40 -5.58 2.80 15.55
C ILE A 40 -5.53 4.35 15.55
N LEU A 41 -5.45 4.99 14.39
CA LEU A 41 -5.39 6.44 14.24
C LEU A 41 -6.66 6.96 13.58
N ALA A 42 -7.12 8.13 14.03
CA ALA A 42 -8.11 8.91 13.30
C ALA A 42 -7.42 9.87 12.31
N PRO A 43 -7.97 10.08 11.10
CA PRO A 43 -7.46 11.10 10.19
C PRO A 43 -7.58 12.48 10.84
N LYS A 44 -6.55 13.31 10.66
CA LYS A 44 -6.49 14.66 11.25
C LYS A 44 -6.70 15.78 10.24
N PHE A 45 -6.50 15.48 8.95
CA PHE A 45 -6.53 16.46 7.87
C PHE A 45 -7.35 15.94 6.71
N ALA A 46 -8.13 16.81 6.07
CA ALA A 46 -8.85 16.51 4.84
C ALA A 46 -8.01 16.95 3.63
N ILE A 47 -7.82 16.04 2.68
CA ILE A 47 -7.05 16.31 1.45
C ILE A 47 -7.90 15.96 0.25
N LYS A 48 -8.04 16.91 -0.66
CA LYS A 48 -8.82 16.75 -1.89
C LYS A 48 -7.90 16.88 -3.09
N GLU A 49 -7.87 15.85 -3.91
CA GLU A 49 -7.20 15.91 -5.20
C GLU A 49 -7.99 16.78 -6.17
N VAL A 50 -7.30 17.70 -6.85
CA VAL A 50 -7.93 18.66 -7.76
C VAL A 50 -7.25 18.64 -9.14
N PRO A 51 -7.96 19.02 -10.21
CA PRO A 51 -7.33 19.24 -11.51
C PRO A 51 -6.27 20.32 -11.43
N ARG A 52 -5.17 20.14 -12.17
CA ARG A 52 -4.18 21.20 -12.37
C ARG A 52 -4.76 22.33 -13.20
N ARG A 53 -4.36 23.56 -12.86
CA ARG A 53 -4.65 24.75 -13.67
C ARG A 53 -4.14 24.56 -15.11
N GLY A 54 -4.86 25.08 -16.10
CA GLY A 54 -4.49 24.94 -17.52
C GLY A 54 -4.95 23.64 -18.20
N ASN A 55 -5.68 22.77 -17.49
CA ASN A 55 -6.26 21.54 -18.04
C ASN A 55 -7.77 21.66 -18.33
N GLU A 56 -8.31 22.87 -18.52
CA GLU A 56 -9.75 23.12 -18.62
C GLU A 56 -10.39 22.34 -19.78
N LYS A 57 -9.70 22.23 -20.92
CA LYS A 57 -10.18 21.45 -22.08
C LYS A 57 -10.27 19.95 -21.78
N SER A 58 -9.25 19.40 -21.10
CA SER A 58 -9.23 18.00 -20.69
C SER A 58 -10.29 17.73 -19.62
N LEU A 59 -10.46 18.66 -18.68
CA LEU A 59 -11.50 18.63 -17.65
C LEU A 59 -12.91 18.66 -18.26
N GLN A 60 -13.16 19.49 -19.27
CA GLN A 60 -14.44 19.54 -19.97
C GLN A 60 -14.73 18.24 -20.73
N ALA A 61 -13.72 17.68 -21.41
CA ALA A 61 -13.87 16.38 -22.07
C ALA A 61 -14.14 15.27 -21.06
N TYR A 62 -13.42 15.26 -19.93
CA TYR A 62 -13.62 14.32 -18.83
C TYR A 62 -15.02 14.43 -18.21
N SER A 63 -15.49 15.64 -17.90
CA SER A 63 -16.81 15.88 -17.30
C SER A 63 -17.94 15.48 -18.26
N THR A 64 -17.78 15.70 -19.55
CA THR A 64 -18.74 15.25 -20.56
C THR A 64 -18.78 13.73 -20.64
N GLY A 65 -17.62 13.07 -20.72
CA GLY A 65 -17.53 11.60 -20.79
C GLY A 65 -18.04 10.90 -19.53
N SER A 66 -17.71 11.44 -18.34
CA SER A 66 -18.20 10.92 -17.06
C SER A 66 -19.72 11.04 -16.92
N ARG A 67 -20.33 12.15 -17.33
CA ARG A 67 -21.80 12.31 -17.37
C ARG A 67 -22.48 11.25 -18.24
N TRP A 68 -21.93 10.96 -19.42
CA TRP A 68 -22.45 9.88 -20.28
C TRP A 68 -22.30 8.50 -19.63
N SER A 69 -21.17 8.25 -18.97
CA SER A 69 -20.94 7.00 -18.24
C SER A 69 -21.91 6.84 -17.07
N GLN A 70 -22.12 7.89 -16.27
CA GLN A 70 -23.06 7.91 -15.15
C GLN A 70 -24.50 7.71 -15.65
N LEU A 71 -24.92 8.40 -16.71
CA LEU A 71 -26.22 8.20 -17.33
C LEU A 71 -26.41 6.74 -17.77
N GLY A 72 -25.40 6.15 -18.44
CA GLY A 72 -25.43 4.75 -18.84
C GLY A 72 -25.54 3.79 -17.65
N GLN A 73 -24.82 4.05 -16.55
CA GLN A 73 -24.91 3.27 -15.32
C GLN A 73 -26.28 3.40 -14.64
N HIS A 74 -26.82 4.61 -14.53
CA HIS A 74 -28.16 4.86 -13.98
C HIS A 74 -29.22 4.12 -14.81
N LEU A 75 -29.22 4.27 -16.14
CA LEU A 75 -30.14 3.57 -17.03
C LEU A 75 -30.02 2.05 -16.91
N PHE A 76 -28.79 1.52 -16.84
CA PHE A 76 -28.56 0.09 -16.64
C PHE A 76 -29.11 -0.40 -15.29
N HIS A 77 -28.89 0.38 -14.22
CA HIS A 77 -29.34 0.04 -12.88
C HIS A 77 -30.87 0.10 -12.75
N ASP A 78 -31.51 1.10 -13.37
CA ASP A 78 -32.96 1.25 -13.39
C ASP A 78 -33.62 0.13 -14.22
N LEU A 79 -33.05 -0.22 -15.37
CA LEU A 79 -33.51 -1.37 -16.17
C LEU A 79 -33.40 -2.69 -15.41
N LYS A 80 -32.32 -2.88 -14.62
CA LYS A 80 -32.13 -4.07 -13.78
C LYS A 80 -33.13 -4.15 -12.61
N ARG A 81 -33.64 -3.02 -12.11
CA ARG A 81 -34.65 -2.99 -11.04
C ARG A 81 -36.06 -3.31 -11.53
N ASN A 82 -36.35 -3.10 -12.81
CA ASN A 82 -37.65 -3.39 -13.41
C ASN A 82 -37.65 -4.81 -14.03
N PRO A 83 -38.55 -5.72 -13.63
CA PRO A 83 -38.61 -7.08 -14.19
C PRO A 83 -38.74 -7.13 -15.72
N ALA A 84 -39.61 -6.30 -16.32
CA ALA A 84 -39.79 -6.25 -17.78
C ALA A 84 -38.57 -5.61 -18.48
N GLY A 85 -38.02 -4.57 -17.86
CA GLY A 85 -36.77 -3.93 -18.33
C GLY A 85 -35.58 -4.89 -18.29
N SER A 86 -35.51 -5.78 -17.29
CA SER A 86 -34.45 -6.76 -17.13
C SER A 86 -34.45 -7.83 -18.23
N PHE A 87 -35.63 -8.32 -18.63
CA PHE A 87 -35.73 -9.24 -19.77
C PHE A 87 -35.27 -8.59 -21.08
N MET A 88 -35.76 -7.37 -21.38
CA MET A 88 -35.32 -6.64 -22.58
C MET A 88 -33.82 -6.31 -22.56
N LEU A 89 -33.27 -5.98 -21.39
CA LEU A 89 -31.84 -5.71 -21.21
C LEU A 89 -30.99 -6.93 -21.58
N ILE A 90 -31.43 -8.13 -21.19
CA ILE A 90 -30.76 -9.39 -21.51
C ILE A 90 -30.83 -9.65 -23.02
N ASP A 91 -32.01 -9.51 -23.64
CA ASP A 91 -32.19 -9.81 -25.06
C ASP A 91 -31.42 -8.83 -25.98
N VAL A 92 -31.37 -7.55 -25.61
CA VAL A 92 -30.72 -6.50 -26.42
C VAL A 92 -29.22 -6.42 -26.14
N LEU A 93 -28.80 -6.46 -24.89
CA LEU A 93 -27.39 -6.27 -24.51
C LEU A 93 -26.63 -7.59 -24.31
N GLY A 94 -27.31 -8.74 -24.24
CA GLY A 94 -26.71 -10.04 -23.99
C GLY A 94 -25.62 -10.42 -25.00
N LEU A 95 -25.81 -10.11 -26.28
CA LEU A 95 -24.78 -10.32 -27.31
C LEU A 95 -23.54 -9.43 -27.06
N PHE A 96 -23.73 -8.17 -26.69
CA PHE A 96 -22.62 -7.26 -26.36
C PHE A 96 -21.88 -7.70 -25.10
N PHE A 97 -22.59 -8.18 -24.09
CA PHE A 97 -21.99 -8.80 -22.90
C PHE A 97 -21.21 -10.06 -23.27
N SER A 98 -21.69 -10.86 -24.22
CA SER A 98 -21.00 -12.06 -24.71
C SER A 98 -19.70 -11.71 -25.43
N VAL A 99 -19.69 -10.71 -26.31
CA VAL A 99 -18.45 -10.22 -26.97
C VAL A 99 -17.45 -9.71 -25.92
N ARG A 100 -17.92 -8.93 -24.94
CA ARG A 100 -17.09 -8.48 -23.81
C ARG A 100 -16.53 -9.67 -23.03
N LEU A 101 -17.34 -10.69 -22.74
CA LEU A 101 -16.93 -11.87 -22.00
C LEU A 101 -15.86 -12.66 -22.75
N ILE A 102 -16.04 -12.88 -24.06
CA ILE A 102 -15.05 -13.51 -24.93
C ILE A 102 -13.74 -12.72 -24.92
N GLY A 103 -13.82 -11.39 -25.09
CA GLY A 103 -12.66 -10.51 -25.03
C GLY A 103 -11.91 -10.58 -23.69
N LYS A 104 -12.63 -10.47 -22.58
CA LYS A 104 -12.06 -10.57 -21.22
C LYS A 104 -11.51 -11.95 -20.89
N THR A 105 -11.99 -13.02 -21.54
CA THR A 105 -11.59 -14.40 -21.23
C THR A 105 -10.41 -14.85 -22.09
N PHE A 106 -10.46 -14.62 -23.40
CA PHE A 106 -9.44 -15.13 -24.33
C PHE A 106 -8.37 -14.09 -24.69
N PHE A 107 -8.69 -12.80 -24.62
CA PHE A 107 -7.83 -11.71 -25.11
C PHE A 107 -7.60 -10.63 -24.04
N GLN A 108 -7.45 -11.02 -22.77
CA GLN A 108 -7.36 -10.15 -21.57
C GLN A 108 -6.56 -8.86 -21.79
N ARG A 109 -5.29 -8.97 -22.23
CA ARG A 109 -4.41 -7.82 -22.46
C ARG A 109 -4.89 -6.91 -23.57
N SER A 110 -5.13 -7.47 -24.75
CA SER A 110 -5.59 -6.69 -25.91
C SER A 110 -6.92 -6.02 -25.62
N TYR A 111 -7.81 -6.72 -24.92
CA TYR A 111 -9.09 -6.19 -24.48
C TYR A 111 -8.90 -5.00 -23.53
N GLU A 112 -8.08 -5.13 -22.48
CA GLU A 112 -7.83 -4.03 -21.55
C GLU A 112 -7.07 -2.87 -22.19
N SER A 113 -6.14 -3.13 -23.13
CA SER A 113 -5.50 -2.08 -23.92
C SER A 113 -6.48 -1.33 -24.83
N ILE A 114 -7.35 -2.04 -25.56
CA ILE A 114 -8.38 -1.42 -26.43
C ILE A 114 -9.37 -0.63 -25.57
N LYS A 115 -9.78 -1.18 -24.43
CA LYS A 115 -10.68 -0.52 -23.48
C LYS A 115 -10.04 0.72 -22.86
N ALA A 116 -8.77 0.67 -22.50
CA ALA A 116 -8.02 1.82 -21.99
C ALA A 116 -7.89 2.91 -23.07
N TRP A 117 -7.59 2.52 -24.31
CA TRP A 117 -7.56 3.43 -25.46
C TRP A 117 -8.94 4.06 -25.73
N ALA A 118 -10.01 3.27 -25.77
CA ALA A 118 -11.37 3.74 -25.98
C ALA A 118 -11.83 4.66 -24.84
N ARG A 119 -11.51 4.33 -23.59
CA ARG A 119 -11.71 5.25 -22.46
C ARG A 119 -10.92 6.53 -22.64
N GLY A 120 -9.66 6.49 -23.05
CA GLY A 120 -8.86 7.69 -23.31
C GLY A 120 -9.46 8.61 -24.38
N TRP A 121 -10.22 8.05 -25.32
CA TRP A 121 -10.97 8.81 -26.32
C TRP A 121 -12.24 9.45 -25.74
N PHE A 122 -12.98 8.74 -24.87
CA PHE A 122 -14.22 9.21 -24.26
C PHE A 122 -14.02 10.12 -23.04
N THR A 123 -12.99 9.84 -22.25
CA THR A 123 -12.57 10.57 -21.05
C THR A 123 -11.08 10.83 -21.17
N ARG A 124 -10.70 12.06 -21.50
CA ARG A 124 -9.28 12.44 -21.52
C ARG A 124 -8.73 12.41 -20.10
N PRO A 125 -7.55 11.82 -19.86
CA PRO A 125 -6.89 11.91 -18.55
C PRO A 125 -6.71 13.38 -18.17
N VAL A 126 -7.07 13.71 -16.94
CA VAL A 126 -6.87 15.04 -16.37
C VAL A 126 -5.65 14.96 -15.46
N ALA A 127 -4.64 15.80 -15.72
CA ALA A 127 -3.53 15.92 -14.78
C ALA A 127 -4.04 16.56 -13.48
N THR A 128 -3.85 15.88 -12.37
CA THR A 128 -4.28 16.32 -11.04
C THR A 128 -3.09 16.76 -10.20
N GLN A 129 -3.38 17.47 -9.11
CA GLN A 129 -2.44 17.83 -8.07
C GLN A 129 -3.11 17.66 -6.70
N ILE A 130 -2.28 17.54 -5.67
CA ILE A 130 -2.74 17.55 -4.28
C ILE A 130 -2.31 18.86 -3.64
N PRO A 131 -3.24 19.81 -3.45
CA PRO A 131 -2.96 21.00 -2.66
C PRO A 131 -2.72 20.59 -1.21
N ILE A 132 -1.61 21.08 -0.64
CA ILE A 132 -1.18 20.77 0.72
C ILE A 132 -1.36 21.94 1.67
N ASP A 133 -1.48 23.17 1.16
CA ASP A 133 -1.61 24.35 1.99
C ASP A 133 -2.98 24.43 2.65
N LEU A 134 -2.99 24.89 3.90
CA LEU A 134 -4.22 25.15 4.63
C LEU A 134 -5.07 26.19 3.88
N VAL A 135 -6.31 25.82 3.58
CA VAL A 135 -7.30 26.74 3.02
C VAL A 135 -8.17 27.24 4.17
N ASP A 136 -8.36 28.57 4.27
CA ASP A 136 -9.35 29.12 5.20
C ASP A 136 -10.73 28.62 4.78
N ASP A 137 -11.38 27.82 5.62
CA ASP A 137 -12.70 27.23 5.33
C ASP A 137 -13.71 28.34 4.99
N ASP A 138 -14.48 28.15 3.92
CA ASP A 138 -15.61 29.04 3.61
C ASP A 138 -16.70 28.81 4.67
N PRO A 139 -17.10 29.82 5.47
CA PRO A 139 -18.03 29.66 6.59
C PRO A 139 -19.44 29.13 6.20
N GLY A 140 -19.71 28.90 4.91
CA GLY A 140 -20.93 28.30 4.39
C GLY A 140 -20.96 26.77 4.29
N GLU A 141 -19.83 26.06 4.36
CA GLU A 141 -19.78 24.59 4.36
C GLU A 141 -19.63 24.03 5.78
N ALA A 142 -20.74 23.99 6.53
CA ALA A 142 -20.80 23.41 7.88
C ALA A 142 -20.67 21.86 7.89
N SER A 143 -19.79 21.25 7.08
CA SER A 143 -19.68 19.79 6.96
C SER A 143 -18.28 19.18 7.01
N ALA A 144 -17.19 19.95 7.04
CA ALA A 144 -15.85 19.36 7.22
C ALA A 144 -15.42 19.46 8.69
N ALA A 145 -15.49 18.34 9.43
CA ALA A 145 -15.01 18.26 10.82
C ALA A 145 -13.46 18.32 10.94
N LEU A 146 -12.73 18.36 9.83
CA LEU A 146 -11.26 18.34 9.77
C LEU A 146 -10.75 19.50 8.92
N PRO A 147 -9.60 20.12 9.28
CA PRO A 147 -8.97 21.16 8.48
C PRO A 147 -8.55 20.66 7.09
N HIS A 148 -8.75 21.50 6.07
CA HIS A 148 -8.36 21.23 4.68
C HIS A 148 -6.93 21.67 4.39
N GLY A 149 -6.00 20.71 4.26
CA GLY A 149 -4.58 20.98 4.09
C GLY A 149 -3.83 21.12 5.42
N PHE A 150 -2.62 21.68 5.37
CA PHE A 150 -1.66 21.71 6.46
C PHE A 150 -1.05 23.11 6.60
N SER A 151 -0.85 23.55 7.84
CA SER A 151 0.00 24.71 8.12
C SER A 151 1.47 24.41 7.78
N LEU A 152 2.26 25.46 7.52
CA LEU A 152 3.69 25.30 7.22
C LEU A 152 4.45 24.53 8.33
N ILE A 153 4.08 24.73 9.59
CA ILE A 153 4.70 24.05 10.73
C ILE A 153 4.38 22.55 10.71
N GLU A 154 3.13 22.18 10.41
CA GLU A 154 2.72 20.77 10.29
C GLU A 154 3.41 20.09 9.12
N GLN A 155 3.48 20.76 7.96
CA GLN A 155 4.18 20.23 6.78
C GLN A 155 5.65 19.93 7.12
N ALA A 156 6.37 20.88 7.73
CA ALA A 156 7.75 20.67 8.14
C ALA A 156 7.89 19.57 9.19
N THR A 157 6.98 19.49 10.17
CA THR A 157 6.99 18.46 11.21
C THR A 157 6.81 17.05 10.62
N PHE A 158 5.91 16.87 9.66
CA PHE A 158 5.71 15.56 9.02
C PHE A 158 6.93 15.11 8.22
N VAL A 159 7.53 16.01 7.44
CA VAL A 159 8.73 15.69 6.67
C VAL A 159 9.91 15.38 7.60
N GLU A 160 10.13 16.20 8.62
CA GLU A 160 11.19 15.99 9.61
C GLU A 160 11.04 14.63 10.32
N ASN A 161 9.86 14.37 10.89
CA ASN A 161 9.59 13.12 11.61
C ASN A 161 9.75 11.91 10.69
N GLY A 162 9.29 11.99 9.45
CA GLY A 162 9.41 10.88 8.50
C GLY A 162 10.85 10.56 8.12
N MET A 163 11.67 11.58 7.86
CA MET A 163 13.09 11.42 7.52
C MET A 163 13.89 10.90 8.72
N ARG A 164 13.67 11.47 9.91
CA ARG A 164 14.34 11.00 11.14
C ARG A 164 13.92 9.57 11.51
N ALA A 165 12.65 9.23 11.36
CA ALA A 165 12.15 7.89 11.72
C ALA A 165 12.83 6.75 10.94
N ILE A 166 13.25 7.01 9.70
CA ILE A 166 13.97 6.03 8.87
C ILE A 166 15.50 6.17 8.92
N GLY A 167 16.01 7.15 9.67
CA GLY A 167 17.44 7.46 9.75
C GLY A 167 18.02 8.21 8.54
N LEU A 168 17.18 8.76 7.66
CA LEU A 168 17.63 9.53 6.49
C LEU A 168 17.78 11.01 6.87
N THR A 169 18.88 11.38 7.52
CA THR A 169 19.14 12.76 7.94
C THR A 169 20.25 13.45 7.14
N GLU A 170 21.04 12.68 6.40
CA GLU A 170 22.13 13.12 5.54
C GLU A 170 22.27 12.17 4.34
N GLY A 171 23.19 12.47 3.42
CA GLY A 171 23.42 11.59 2.26
C GLY A 171 22.29 11.55 1.23
N PHE A 172 21.43 12.58 1.19
CA PHE A 172 20.31 12.63 0.24
C PHE A 172 20.77 12.48 -1.21
N GLY A 173 20.15 11.53 -1.91
CA GLY A 173 20.28 11.39 -3.36
C GLY A 173 19.47 12.44 -4.13
N ARG A 174 19.72 12.53 -5.44
CA ARG A 174 18.97 13.45 -6.33
C ARG A 174 17.47 13.18 -6.36
N PHE A 175 17.06 11.93 -6.08
CA PHE A 175 15.68 11.57 -5.83
C PHE A 175 15.52 10.92 -4.45
N VAL A 176 14.50 11.36 -3.72
CA VAL A 176 13.92 10.61 -2.60
C VAL A 176 12.56 10.09 -3.07
N VAL A 177 12.48 8.78 -3.35
CA VAL A 177 11.26 8.17 -3.90
C VAL A 177 10.37 7.66 -2.77
N LEU A 178 9.19 8.26 -2.64
CA LEU A 178 8.16 7.87 -1.68
C LEU A 178 7.27 6.86 -2.38
N CYS A 179 7.55 5.58 -2.17
CA CYS A 179 6.85 4.50 -2.86
C CYS A 179 5.75 3.92 -1.96
N GLY A 180 4.52 4.43 -2.12
CA GLY A 180 3.34 3.77 -1.56
C GLY A 180 3.09 2.44 -2.29
N HIS A 181 2.21 1.61 -1.76
CA HIS A 181 1.82 0.37 -2.45
C HIS A 181 0.31 0.20 -2.53
N GLY A 182 -0.12 -0.62 -3.48
CA GLY A 182 -1.49 -1.02 -3.66
C GLY A 182 -1.58 -2.20 -4.62
N SER A 183 -2.73 -2.84 -4.67
CA SER A 183 -2.98 -3.98 -5.54
C SER A 183 -3.88 -3.59 -6.71
N SER A 184 -3.76 -4.29 -7.83
CA SER A 184 -4.79 -4.24 -8.87
C SER A 184 -5.05 -5.63 -9.42
N SER A 185 -6.26 -6.12 -9.19
CA SER A 185 -6.72 -7.39 -9.73
C SER A 185 -8.23 -7.37 -10.03
N ASP A 186 -8.64 -8.07 -11.07
CA ASP A 186 -10.04 -8.33 -11.35
C ASP A 186 -10.61 -9.37 -10.36
N ASN A 187 -11.93 -9.33 -10.12
CA ASN A 187 -12.65 -10.25 -9.24
C ASN A 187 -12.06 -10.31 -7.81
N ASN A 188 -11.99 -9.13 -7.18
CA ASN A 188 -11.35 -8.94 -5.90
C ASN A 188 -12.33 -8.45 -4.81
N PRO A 189 -13.14 -9.36 -4.22
CA PRO A 189 -14.00 -9.02 -3.09
C PRO A 189 -13.22 -8.69 -1.80
N TYR A 190 -11.91 -8.97 -1.77
CA TYR A 190 -11.00 -8.70 -0.64
C TYR A 190 -10.06 -7.52 -0.95
N PHE A 191 -10.52 -6.56 -1.77
CA PHE A 191 -9.71 -5.45 -2.26
C PHE A 191 -8.91 -4.74 -1.15
N ALA A 192 -9.57 -4.42 -0.03
CA ALA A 192 -8.93 -3.75 1.09
C ALA A 192 -7.81 -4.58 1.73
N ALA A 193 -7.97 -5.91 1.82
CA ALA A 193 -7.00 -6.81 2.42
C ALA A 193 -5.72 -6.99 1.58
N TYR A 194 -5.76 -6.66 0.29
CA TYR A 194 -4.59 -6.74 -0.60
C TYR A 194 -3.85 -5.41 -0.77
N ASN A 195 -4.42 -4.33 -0.27
CA ASN A 195 -3.82 -3.00 -0.32
C ASN A 195 -2.95 -2.76 0.94
N CYS A 196 -2.71 -1.50 1.29
CA CYS A 196 -1.88 -1.18 2.43
C CYS A 196 -2.65 -1.25 3.74
N GLY A 197 -2.32 -2.22 4.60
CA GLY A 197 -2.86 -2.30 5.96
C GLY A 197 -2.55 -1.05 6.81
N ALA A 198 -1.40 -0.41 6.57
CA ALA A 198 -1.05 0.85 7.23
C ALA A 198 -1.84 2.06 6.68
N CYS A 199 -2.56 1.92 5.58
CA CYS A 199 -3.48 2.93 5.04
C CYS A 199 -4.95 2.48 5.16
N GLY A 200 -5.26 1.58 6.11
CA GLY A 200 -6.62 1.10 6.33
C GLY A 200 -7.20 0.26 5.18
N GLY A 201 -6.34 -0.37 4.37
CA GLY A 201 -6.73 -1.09 3.16
C GLY A 201 -6.93 -0.19 1.92
N GLY A 202 -6.55 1.09 2.03
CA GLY A 202 -6.40 1.98 0.89
C GLY A 202 -5.05 1.82 0.17
N HIS A 203 -4.90 2.46 -0.99
CA HIS A 203 -3.59 2.58 -1.62
C HIS A 203 -2.74 3.64 -0.88
N GLY A 204 -1.43 3.43 -0.82
CA GLY A 204 -0.51 4.37 -0.17
C GLY A 204 -0.05 5.54 -1.04
N ASP A 205 -0.39 5.57 -2.34
CA ASP A 205 0.09 6.61 -3.25
C ASP A 205 -0.41 8.04 -2.96
N PRO A 206 -1.63 8.27 -2.43
CA PRO A 206 -2.01 9.62 -2.05
C PRO A 206 -1.16 10.18 -0.90
N ASN A 207 -0.86 9.38 0.13
CA ASN A 207 0.03 9.79 1.22
C ASN A 207 1.45 10.06 0.69
N ALA A 208 1.95 9.24 -0.23
CA ALA A 208 3.25 9.47 -0.87
C ALA A 208 3.29 10.80 -1.63
N ARG A 209 2.23 11.13 -2.36
CA ARG A 209 2.09 12.42 -3.08
C ARG A 209 2.03 13.60 -2.13
N VAL A 210 1.27 13.50 -1.03
CA VAL A 210 1.22 14.54 0.02
C VAL A 210 2.61 14.75 0.62
N PHE A 211 3.30 13.68 1.02
CA PHE A 211 4.64 13.76 1.60
C PHE A 211 5.64 14.39 0.62
N ALA A 212 5.62 13.96 -0.65
CA ALA A 212 6.52 14.50 -1.67
C ALA A 212 6.25 15.99 -1.95
N ALA A 213 4.98 16.41 -2.00
CA ALA A 213 4.62 17.81 -2.16
C ALA A 213 5.14 18.66 -1.00
N MET A 214 4.98 18.21 0.26
CA MET A 214 5.54 18.90 1.43
C MET A 214 7.08 18.96 1.38
N GLY A 215 7.74 17.85 1.04
CA GLY A 215 9.20 17.77 0.93
C GLY A 215 9.80 18.64 -0.17
N ASN A 216 9.02 19.03 -1.17
CA ASN A 216 9.44 19.92 -2.25
C ASN A 216 9.07 21.40 -2.04
N SER A 217 8.32 21.76 -0.98
CA SER A 217 8.04 23.16 -0.66
C SER A 217 9.33 23.88 -0.23
N PRO A 218 9.68 25.02 -0.87
CA PRO A 218 10.83 25.84 -0.46
C PRO A 218 10.72 26.34 0.99
N GLU A 219 9.53 26.75 1.42
CA GLU A 219 9.27 27.24 2.78
C GLU A 219 9.45 26.12 3.82
N VAL A 220 9.00 24.90 3.50
CA VAL A 220 9.23 23.72 4.34
C VAL A 220 10.73 23.43 4.43
N ARG A 221 11.45 23.41 3.32
CA ARG A 221 12.91 23.17 3.32
C ARG A 221 13.68 24.20 4.12
N LEU A 222 13.31 25.48 4.06
CA LEU A 222 13.90 26.53 4.90
C LEU A 222 13.69 26.24 6.39
N LYS A 223 12.49 25.76 6.78
CA LYS A 223 12.18 25.41 8.16
C LYS A 223 12.96 24.17 8.62
N LEU A 224 13.02 23.12 7.80
CA LEU A 224 13.79 21.91 8.08
C LEU A 224 15.28 22.20 8.31
N LYS A 225 15.85 23.09 7.49
CA LYS A 225 17.23 23.55 7.65
C LYS A 225 17.48 24.25 8.99
N GLN A 226 16.51 25.04 9.49
CA GLN A 226 16.59 25.65 10.82
C GLN A 226 16.57 24.61 11.94
N ASN A 227 15.90 23.48 11.72
CA ASN A 227 15.83 22.35 12.63
C ASN A 227 17.02 21.36 12.47
N GLY A 228 18.03 21.73 11.68
CA GLY A 228 19.24 20.92 11.48
C GLY A 228 19.09 19.79 10.45
N LEU A 229 17.99 19.73 9.71
CA LEU A 229 17.80 18.79 8.60
C LEU A 229 18.02 19.51 7.26
N ASN A 230 19.22 19.40 6.71
CA ASN A 230 19.60 20.08 5.48
C ASN A 230 19.40 19.17 4.26
N ILE A 231 18.27 19.33 3.56
CA ILE A 231 17.99 18.68 2.28
C ILE A 231 18.64 19.50 1.16
N PRO A 232 19.51 18.90 0.31
CA PRO A 232 20.11 19.58 -0.82
C PRO A 232 19.10 20.16 -1.81
N ASP A 233 19.43 21.31 -2.42
CA ASP A 233 18.55 21.97 -3.41
C ASP A 233 18.31 21.11 -4.66
N ASP A 234 19.23 20.22 -4.99
CA ASP A 234 19.12 19.29 -6.12
C ASP A 234 18.48 17.94 -5.74
N THR A 235 18.01 17.76 -4.50
CA THR A 235 17.18 16.62 -4.10
C THR A 235 15.73 16.88 -4.47
N TRP A 236 15.07 15.93 -5.15
CA TRP A 236 13.65 15.99 -5.48
C TRP A 236 12.87 14.84 -4.85
N PHE A 237 11.78 15.14 -4.14
CA PHE A 237 10.90 14.11 -3.59
C PHE A 237 9.93 13.67 -4.69
N LEU A 238 9.93 12.38 -5.02
CA LEU A 238 9.11 11.81 -6.08
C LEU A 238 8.14 10.78 -5.52
N ALA A 239 6.84 10.97 -5.74
CA ALA A 239 5.83 10.02 -5.32
C ALA A 239 5.66 8.88 -6.35
N GLY A 240 5.54 7.65 -5.85
CA GLY A 240 5.30 6.47 -6.66
C GLY A 240 4.37 5.47 -5.99
N LYS A 241 3.86 4.54 -6.80
CA LYS A 241 3.09 3.38 -6.36
C LYS A 241 3.72 2.10 -6.88
N HIS A 242 4.07 1.19 -5.98
CA HIS A 242 4.34 -0.21 -6.31
C HIS A 242 3.04 -1.00 -6.37
N ASN A 243 2.75 -1.59 -7.52
CA ASN A 243 1.66 -2.54 -7.66
C ASN A 243 2.11 -3.93 -7.21
N THR A 244 1.59 -4.40 -6.09
CA THR A 244 2.00 -5.66 -5.46
C THR A 244 1.60 -6.91 -6.25
N VAL A 245 0.71 -6.81 -7.23
CA VAL A 245 0.36 -7.91 -8.14
C VAL A 245 1.33 -8.01 -9.30
N THR A 246 1.64 -6.87 -9.94
CA THR A 246 2.43 -6.84 -11.19
C THR A 246 3.91 -6.52 -10.99
N ASP A 247 4.27 -6.15 -9.77
CA ASP A 247 5.56 -5.61 -9.34
C ASP A 247 5.96 -4.28 -9.98
N GLN A 248 5.09 -3.66 -10.76
CA GLN A 248 5.39 -2.41 -11.47
C GLN A 248 5.32 -1.20 -10.55
N VAL A 249 6.24 -0.25 -10.75
CA VAL A 249 6.20 1.06 -10.11
C VAL A 249 5.67 2.10 -11.08
N THR A 250 4.70 2.91 -10.65
CA THR A 250 4.19 4.07 -11.41
C THR A 250 4.44 5.34 -10.62
N PHE A 251 4.92 6.38 -11.30
CA PHE A 251 5.21 7.67 -10.70
C PHE A 251 4.08 8.69 -10.92
N TYR A 252 4.02 9.65 -10.02
CA TYR A 252 3.02 10.73 -10.05
C TYR A 252 3.72 12.09 -10.15
N ASP A 253 2.97 13.08 -10.63
CA ASP A 253 3.40 14.47 -10.68
C ASP A 253 4.73 14.69 -11.44
N LEU A 254 5.00 13.85 -12.45
CA LEU A 254 6.22 13.90 -13.28
C LEU A 254 6.45 15.25 -13.98
N GLN A 255 5.37 15.99 -14.22
CA GLN A 255 5.40 17.35 -14.78
C GLN A 255 6.09 18.39 -13.87
N ASP A 256 6.21 18.11 -12.58
CA ASP A 256 6.88 18.99 -11.62
C ASP A 256 8.36 18.65 -11.46
N VAL A 257 8.80 17.49 -11.97
CA VAL A 257 10.20 17.07 -11.89
C VAL A 257 11.06 18.09 -12.67
N PRO A 258 12.10 18.67 -12.04
CA PRO A 258 12.95 19.64 -12.71
C PRO A 258 13.61 19.04 -13.96
N ALA A 259 13.77 19.86 -15.01
CA ALA A 259 14.41 19.41 -16.25
C ALA A 259 15.85 18.91 -16.04
N SER A 260 16.53 19.39 -15.00
CA SER A 260 17.87 18.92 -14.58
C SER A 260 17.91 17.45 -14.13
N HIS A 261 16.77 16.82 -13.88
CA HIS A 261 16.66 15.45 -13.40
C HIS A 261 16.13 14.48 -14.47
N ALA A 262 15.98 14.93 -15.72
CA ALA A 262 15.36 14.13 -16.79
C ALA A 262 16.13 12.83 -17.08
N GLU A 263 17.47 12.89 -17.12
CA GLU A 263 18.33 11.71 -17.34
C GLU A 263 18.26 10.73 -16.16
N ASP A 264 18.34 11.25 -14.93
CA ASP A 264 18.21 10.45 -13.70
C ASP A 264 16.86 9.74 -13.63
N LEU A 265 15.77 10.44 -14.02
CA LEU A 265 14.43 9.88 -14.04
C LEU A 265 14.32 8.75 -15.07
N GLN A 266 14.90 8.94 -16.26
CA GLN A 266 14.91 7.93 -17.30
C GLN A 266 15.65 6.66 -16.83
N LEU A 267 16.81 6.81 -16.19
CA LEU A 267 17.57 5.71 -15.60
C LEU A 267 16.76 5.01 -14.50
N LEU A 268 16.20 5.77 -13.55
CA LEU A 268 15.36 5.25 -12.47
C LEU A 268 14.18 4.40 -13.01
N VAL A 269 13.50 4.86 -14.06
CA VAL A 269 12.40 4.12 -14.68
C VAL A 269 12.89 2.81 -15.32
N GLN A 270 14.05 2.83 -15.98
CA GLN A 270 14.64 1.64 -16.60
C GLN A 270 15.06 0.61 -15.55
N ASP A 271 15.75 1.06 -14.49
CA ASP A 271 16.22 0.21 -13.41
C ASP A 271 15.05 -0.41 -12.65
N LEU A 272 14.03 0.37 -12.32
CA LEU A 272 12.81 -0.17 -11.71
C LEU A 272 12.08 -1.15 -12.62
N HIS A 273 12.10 -0.95 -13.94
CA HIS A 273 11.53 -1.93 -14.86
C HIS A 273 12.27 -3.27 -14.77
N GLN A 274 13.60 -3.27 -14.75
CA GLN A 274 14.40 -4.49 -14.59
C GLN A 274 14.18 -5.15 -13.22
N ALA A 275 14.22 -4.36 -12.15
CA ALA A 275 13.97 -4.85 -10.80
C ALA A 275 12.57 -5.48 -10.65
N SER A 276 11.56 -4.87 -11.27
CA SER A 276 10.19 -5.41 -11.32
C SER A 276 10.12 -6.75 -12.06
N ALA A 277 10.86 -6.87 -13.17
CA ALA A 277 10.87 -8.10 -13.97
C ALA A 277 11.54 -9.26 -13.21
N GLU A 278 12.65 -9.01 -12.54
CA GLU A 278 13.33 -10.01 -11.70
C GLU A 278 12.49 -10.39 -10.48
N GLN A 279 11.83 -9.42 -9.83
CA GLN A 279 10.90 -9.70 -8.73
C GLN A 279 9.72 -10.57 -9.19
N ALA A 280 9.12 -10.28 -10.35
CA ALA A 280 8.05 -11.08 -10.92
C ALA A 280 8.52 -12.51 -11.25
N ARG A 281 9.76 -12.67 -11.72
CA ARG A 281 10.37 -13.99 -11.98
C ARG A 281 10.53 -14.78 -10.69
N GLU A 282 11.09 -14.17 -9.65
CA GLU A 282 11.26 -14.80 -8.35
C GLU A 282 9.91 -15.23 -7.75
N ARG A 283 8.89 -14.36 -7.81
CA ARG A 283 7.53 -14.66 -7.34
C ARG A 283 6.84 -15.74 -8.16
N SER A 284 7.09 -15.82 -9.47
CA SER A 284 6.52 -16.87 -10.34
C SER A 284 6.85 -18.27 -9.84
N HIS A 285 7.98 -18.47 -9.16
CA HIS A 285 8.34 -19.77 -8.60
C HIS A 285 7.45 -20.20 -7.43
N ARG A 286 6.85 -19.22 -6.72
CA ARG A 286 6.00 -19.46 -5.56
C ARG A 286 4.53 -19.55 -5.92
N ILE A 287 4.10 -18.93 -7.02
CA ILE A 287 2.69 -18.89 -7.41
C ILE A 287 2.26 -20.23 -8.02
N PRO A 288 1.18 -20.85 -7.52
CA PRO A 288 0.65 -22.08 -8.10
C PRO A 288 0.26 -21.88 -9.55
N GLN A 289 0.64 -22.86 -10.38
CA GLN A 289 0.35 -22.89 -11.83
C GLN A 289 1.00 -21.76 -12.64
N ALA A 290 1.92 -20.99 -12.05
CA ALA A 290 2.76 -20.10 -12.82
C ALA A 290 3.81 -20.90 -13.62
N PRO A 291 4.13 -20.46 -14.85
CA PRO A 291 5.15 -21.10 -15.68
C PRO A 291 6.53 -21.05 -15.01
N ARG A 292 7.32 -22.11 -15.19
CA ARG A 292 8.70 -22.22 -14.69
C ARG A 292 9.70 -22.08 -15.83
N GLY A 293 10.92 -21.63 -15.52
CA GLY A 293 12.01 -21.53 -16.50
C GLY A 293 11.82 -20.46 -17.57
N ILE A 294 11.04 -19.41 -17.24
CA ILE A 294 10.75 -18.29 -18.13
C ILE A 294 11.66 -17.10 -17.86
N THR A 295 11.81 -16.21 -18.84
CA THR A 295 12.59 -14.98 -18.68
C THR A 295 11.90 -13.98 -17.74
N ALA A 296 12.65 -13.00 -17.22
CA ALA A 296 12.11 -11.96 -16.34
C ALA A 296 10.95 -11.18 -16.98
N ASP A 297 11.08 -10.79 -18.25
CA ASP A 297 10.00 -10.12 -18.97
C ASP A 297 8.79 -11.01 -19.20
N GLN A 298 8.98 -12.30 -19.48
CA GLN A 298 7.88 -13.25 -19.57
C GLN A 298 7.14 -13.39 -18.24
N ALA A 299 7.88 -13.35 -17.12
CA ALA A 299 7.31 -13.48 -15.78
C ALA A 299 6.50 -12.24 -15.39
N ARG A 300 7.06 -11.05 -15.59
CA ARG A 300 6.33 -9.79 -15.48
C ARG A 300 5.08 -9.80 -16.34
N ASN A 301 5.20 -10.30 -17.57
CA ASN A 301 4.07 -10.37 -18.47
C ASN A 301 2.98 -11.33 -17.99
N HIS A 302 3.38 -12.48 -17.43
CA HIS A 302 2.49 -13.44 -16.79
C HIS A 302 1.73 -12.81 -15.63
N MET A 303 2.41 -12.07 -14.73
CA MET A 303 1.75 -11.42 -13.58
C MET A 303 0.70 -10.40 -14.01
N VAL A 304 1.00 -9.56 -15.00
CA VAL A 304 0.00 -8.63 -15.56
C VAL A 304 -1.18 -9.39 -16.19
N LYS A 305 -0.94 -10.49 -16.91
CA LYS A 305 -2.05 -11.28 -17.48
C LYS A 305 -2.91 -11.88 -16.37
N ARG A 306 -2.27 -12.39 -15.32
CA ARG A 306 -2.91 -12.98 -14.14
C ARG A 306 -3.78 -11.96 -13.39
N SER A 307 -3.32 -10.72 -13.27
CA SER A 307 -4.08 -9.66 -12.59
C SER A 307 -5.36 -9.27 -13.31
N LEU A 308 -5.39 -9.42 -14.64
CA LEU A 308 -6.54 -9.12 -15.50
C LEU A 308 -7.48 -10.33 -15.70
N ASP A 309 -7.13 -11.49 -15.14
CA ASP A 309 -7.92 -12.70 -15.30
C ASP A 309 -9.06 -12.75 -14.28
N TRP A 310 -10.25 -12.33 -14.72
CA TRP A 310 -11.45 -12.30 -13.89
C TRP A 310 -11.90 -13.68 -13.39
N ALA A 311 -11.51 -14.78 -14.05
CA ALA A 311 -11.80 -16.14 -13.60
C ALA A 311 -10.79 -16.64 -12.56
N ASN A 312 -9.67 -15.95 -12.39
CA ASN A 312 -8.63 -16.35 -11.47
C ASN A 312 -9.03 -16.01 -10.03
N VAL A 313 -9.17 -17.05 -9.21
CA VAL A 313 -9.50 -16.89 -7.79
C VAL A 313 -8.29 -16.46 -6.94
N ARG A 314 -7.07 -16.49 -7.50
CA ARG A 314 -5.78 -16.24 -6.83
C ARG A 314 -4.88 -15.25 -7.59
N PRO A 315 -5.35 -14.04 -7.95
CA PRO A 315 -4.56 -13.15 -8.80
C PRO A 315 -3.26 -12.67 -8.13
N GLU A 316 -3.27 -12.41 -6.82
CA GLU A 316 -2.12 -11.85 -6.08
C GLU A 316 -1.47 -12.81 -5.07
N TRP A 317 -2.18 -13.88 -4.70
CA TRP A 317 -1.72 -14.88 -3.74
C TRP A 317 -1.18 -14.30 -2.41
N GLY A 318 -1.93 -13.38 -1.80
CA GLY A 318 -1.81 -12.96 -0.39
C GLY A 318 -0.57 -12.11 -0.06
N LEU A 319 -0.69 -11.25 0.95
CA LEU A 319 0.40 -10.38 1.44
C LEU A 319 1.49 -11.25 2.11
N SER A 320 2.49 -11.61 1.30
CA SER A 320 3.86 -11.93 1.72
C SER A 320 4.14 -13.16 2.61
N SER A 321 3.18 -14.04 2.96
CA SER A 321 3.48 -15.19 3.87
C SER A 321 4.24 -14.74 5.14
N ASN A 322 3.73 -13.67 5.75
CA ASN A 322 4.37 -12.91 6.83
C ASN A 322 4.88 -13.82 7.98
N ALA A 323 6.18 -13.76 8.23
CA ALA A 323 6.86 -14.52 9.28
C ALA A 323 7.48 -13.60 10.35
N ALA A 324 8.05 -12.47 9.93
CA ALA A 324 8.77 -11.59 10.85
C ALA A 324 8.60 -10.11 10.50
N PHE A 325 8.88 -9.27 11.50
CA PHE A 325 8.98 -7.82 11.40
C PHE A 325 10.35 -7.41 11.95
N ILE A 326 11.16 -6.76 11.13
CA ILE A 326 12.47 -6.26 11.55
C ILE A 326 12.41 -4.73 11.60
N LEU A 327 12.76 -4.18 12.75
CA LEU A 327 12.92 -2.76 13.00
C LEU A 327 14.40 -2.48 13.26
N GLY A 328 15.08 -1.83 12.33
CA GLY A 328 16.50 -1.51 12.49
C GLY A 328 17.14 -0.98 11.22
N ARG A 329 18.46 -0.81 11.26
CA ARG A 329 19.23 -0.26 10.18
C ARG A 329 19.39 -1.27 9.03
N ARG A 330 19.68 -0.78 7.82
CA ARG A 330 19.70 -1.60 6.60
C ARG A 330 20.76 -2.72 6.68
N GLU A 331 21.84 -2.48 7.40
CA GLU A 331 22.99 -3.37 7.59
C GLU A 331 22.58 -4.72 8.19
N LEU A 332 21.61 -4.74 9.10
CA LEU A 332 21.13 -5.99 9.73
C LEU A 332 20.58 -7.00 8.73
N THR A 333 20.12 -6.53 7.58
CA THR A 333 19.46 -7.37 6.57
C THR A 333 20.17 -7.30 5.22
N SER A 334 21.32 -6.64 5.13
CA SER A 334 22.03 -6.44 3.87
C SER A 334 22.55 -7.77 3.33
N GLY A 335 22.36 -8.01 2.03
CA GLY A 335 22.74 -9.27 1.39
C GLY A 335 21.89 -10.50 1.72
N LEU A 336 20.90 -10.39 2.61
CA LEU A 336 20.04 -11.52 2.99
C LEU A 336 18.84 -11.68 2.06
N ASP A 337 18.55 -12.91 1.65
CA ASP A 337 17.26 -13.26 1.04
C ASP A 337 16.27 -13.72 2.11
N LEU A 338 15.36 -12.84 2.49
CA LEU A 338 14.33 -13.09 3.49
C LEU A 338 13.06 -13.73 2.88
N GLY A 339 13.12 -14.21 1.64
CA GLY A 339 12.03 -14.88 0.94
C GLY A 339 10.80 -14.00 0.70
N GLY A 340 10.91 -12.69 0.88
CA GLY A 340 9.77 -11.77 0.87
C GLY A 340 8.76 -12.02 1.99
N ARG A 341 9.18 -12.66 3.11
CA ARG A 341 8.32 -13.01 4.27
C ARG A 341 8.46 -12.07 5.45
N VAL A 342 9.23 -11.00 5.30
CA VAL A 342 9.63 -10.14 6.41
C VAL A 342 9.26 -8.70 6.12
N PHE A 343 8.49 -8.09 7.02
CA PHE A 343 8.29 -6.65 7.02
C PHE A 343 9.57 -5.97 7.50
N LEU A 344 10.08 -5.05 6.69
CA LEU A 344 11.32 -4.33 7.00
C LEU A 344 10.97 -2.86 7.23
N HIS A 345 11.21 -2.38 8.44
CA HIS A 345 11.08 -0.97 8.81
C HIS A 345 12.46 -0.42 9.17
N SER A 346 12.86 0.67 8.52
CA SER A 346 14.12 1.33 8.83
C SER A 346 13.98 2.09 10.15
N TYR A 347 15.02 2.02 10.97
CA TYR A 347 15.12 2.72 12.24
C TYR A 347 16.60 2.81 12.64
N ASP A 348 17.03 3.98 13.09
CA ASP A 348 18.37 4.18 13.64
C ASP A 348 18.29 4.43 15.16
N PRO A 349 18.75 3.48 15.99
CA PRO A 349 18.74 3.64 17.44
C PRO A 349 19.67 4.73 17.97
N GLU A 350 20.67 5.15 17.20
CA GLU A 350 21.61 6.21 17.61
C GLU A 350 20.97 7.60 17.52
N ALA A 351 20.10 7.79 16.52
CA ALA A 351 19.33 9.02 16.33
C ALA A 351 18.13 9.18 17.28
N ASP A 352 17.83 8.17 18.10
CA ASP A 352 16.65 8.09 18.98
C ASP A 352 17.04 7.75 20.42
N SER A 353 17.87 8.60 21.01
CA SER A 353 18.41 8.41 22.37
C SER A 353 17.30 8.24 23.43
N GLU A 354 16.21 9.00 23.31
CA GLU A 354 15.05 8.98 24.22
C GLU A 354 14.04 7.86 23.92
N GLY A 355 14.14 7.21 22.77
CA GLY A 355 13.25 6.10 22.39
C GLY A 355 11.85 6.51 21.91
N ALA A 356 11.63 7.80 21.61
CA ALA A 356 10.32 8.29 21.18
C ALA A 356 9.96 7.77 19.78
N ILE A 357 10.94 7.65 18.88
CA ILE A 357 10.72 7.08 17.55
C ILE A 357 10.44 5.58 17.70
N LEU A 358 11.23 4.84 18.47
CA LEU A 358 11.01 3.43 18.74
C LEU A 358 9.60 3.15 19.28
N GLU A 359 9.19 3.92 20.28
CA GLU A 359 7.86 3.81 20.88
C GLU A 359 6.75 3.98 19.84
N ALA A 360 6.85 5.01 18.99
CA ALA A 360 5.89 5.25 17.91
C ALA A 360 5.88 4.11 16.87
N LEU A 361 7.04 3.56 16.52
CA LEU A 361 7.18 2.47 15.56
C LEU A 361 6.64 1.13 16.11
N MET A 362 6.81 0.89 17.42
CA MET A 362 6.21 -0.24 18.12
C MET A 362 4.69 -0.12 18.24
N MET A 363 4.16 1.08 18.48
CA MET A 363 2.73 1.30 18.66
C MET A 363 1.92 1.34 17.36
N ALA A 364 2.56 1.60 16.21
CA ALA A 364 1.86 1.68 14.93
C ALA A 364 2.30 0.59 13.93
N PRO A 365 3.44 0.71 13.21
CA PRO A 365 3.89 -0.30 12.26
C PRO A 365 3.93 -1.75 12.79
N LEU A 366 4.46 -1.98 13.99
CA LEU A 366 4.56 -3.33 14.55
C LEU A 366 3.17 -3.92 14.87
N VAL A 367 2.27 -3.13 15.48
CA VAL A 367 0.88 -3.53 15.74
C VAL A 367 0.15 -3.86 14.44
N VAL A 368 0.31 -3.03 13.39
CA VAL A 368 -0.28 -3.31 12.07
C VAL A 368 0.28 -4.62 11.48
N GLY A 369 1.60 -4.83 11.58
CA GLY A 369 2.23 -6.09 11.15
C GLY A 369 1.67 -7.31 11.89
N GLN A 370 1.38 -7.17 13.18
CA GLN A 370 0.77 -8.21 14.00
C GLN A 370 -0.69 -8.47 13.61
N TRP A 371 -1.49 -7.44 13.34
CA TRP A 371 -2.88 -7.61 12.87
C TRP A 371 -2.95 -8.36 11.56
N ILE A 372 -2.07 -8.00 10.60
CA ILE A 372 -1.94 -8.72 9.33
C ILE A 372 -1.56 -10.18 9.61
N SER A 373 -0.57 -10.44 10.48
CA SER A 373 -0.19 -11.80 10.88
C SER A 373 -1.37 -12.61 11.42
N MET A 374 -2.19 -12.01 12.30
CA MET A 374 -3.33 -12.69 12.91
C MET A 374 -4.48 -12.93 11.93
N GLU A 375 -4.74 -12.00 11.00
CA GLU A 375 -5.74 -12.18 9.95
C GLU A 375 -5.44 -13.46 9.15
N TYR A 376 -4.19 -13.67 8.75
CA TYR A 376 -3.75 -14.89 8.08
C TYR A 376 -3.76 -16.11 9.01
N TYR A 377 -3.27 -15.97 10.26
CA TYR A 377 -3.21 -17.05 11.23
C TYR A 377 -4.59 -17.68 11.46
N PHE A 378 -5.58 -16.88 11.85
CA PHE A 378 -6.90 -17.40 12.18
C PHE A 378 -7.64 -17.91 10.94
N SER A 379 -7.47 -17.24 9.79
CA SER A 379 -8.02 -17.70 8.51
C SER A 379 -7.39 -19.03 8.05
N ALA A 380 -6.14 -19.31 8.40
CA ALA A 380 -5.45 -20.57 8.09
C ALA A 380 -5.84 -21.70 9.05
N VAL A 381 -5.93 -21.43 10.36
CA VAL A 381 -6.22 -22.44 11.40
C VAL A 381 -7.68 -22.90 11.35
N ALA A 382 -8.64 -21.99 11.18
CA ALA A 382 -10.06 -22.33 11.10
C ALA A 382 -10.75 -21.61 9.94
N PRO A 383 -10.52 -22.02 8.68
CA PRO A 383 -10.96 -21.29 7.50
C PRO A 383 -12.48 -21.07 7.39
N TRP A 384 -13.28 -21.93 8.02
CA TRP A 384 -14.75 -21.83 7.99
C TRP A 384 -15.33 -21.02 9.16
N CYS A 385 -14.55 -20.79 10.23
CA CYS A 385 -15.01 -20.06 11.42
C CYS A 385 -14.43 -18.66 11.49
N TYR A 386 -13.11 -18.54 11.26
CA TYR A 386 -12.38 -17.27 11.30
C TYR A 386 -11.87 -16.82 9.93
N GLY A 387 -11.95 -17.69 8.92
CA GLY A 387 -11.78 -17.32 7.52
C GLY A 387 -13.12 -17.02 6.85
N SER A 388 -13.14 -17.15 5.53
CA SER A 388 -14.36 -17.07 4.73
C SER A 388 -14.59 -18.32 3.86
N GLY A 389 -14.00 -19.47 4.19
CA GLY A 389 -14.17 -20.69 3.39
C GLY A 389 -13.73 -20.52 1.94
N SER A 390 -14.48 -21.09 1.00
CA SER A 390 -14.11 -21.07 -0.43
C SER A 390 -14.63 -19.85 -1.19
N LYS A 391 -13.70 -19.08 -1.78
CA LYS A 391 -13.95 -17.90 -2.64
C LYS A 391 -14.90 -18.18 -3.82
N VAL A 392 -14.98 -19.43 -4.27
CA VAL A 392 -15.82 -19.85 -5.42
C VAL A 392 -17.30 -19.57 -5.20
N THR A 393 -17.74 -19.53 -3.94
CA THR A 393 -19.17 -19.46 -3.58
C THR A 393 -19.56 -18.14 -2.92
N HIS A 394 -18.66 -17.15 -2.92
CA HIS A 394 -18.85 -15.88 -2.23
C HIS A 394 -19.83 -14.97 -2.95
N ASN A 395 -20.77 -14.45 -2.18
CA ASN A 395 -21.54 -13.26 -2.51
C ASN A 395 -21.10 -12.12 -1.58
N VAL A 396 -20.70 -10.99 -2.14
CA VAL A 396 -20.32 -9.79 -1.36
C VAL A 396 -21.56 -9.17 -0.74
N VAL A 397 -21.50 -8.89 0.55
CA VAL A 397 -22.63 -8.35 1.32
C VAL A 397 -22.23 -7.03 1.94
N SER A 398 -22.92 -5.96 1.52
CA SER A 398 -22.81 -4.60 2.07
C SER A 398 -21.39 -4.01 2.11
N GLY A 399 -20.43 -4.60 1.40
CA GLY A 399 -19.02 -4.21 1.47
C GLY A 399 -18.34 -4.53 2.81
N VAL A 400 -19.00 -5.27 3.70
CA VAL A 400 -18.48 -5.60 5.05
C VAL A 400 -17.91 -7.02 5.11
N GLY A 401 -18.44 -7.92 4.28
CA GLY A 401 -17.98 -9.30 4.23
C GLY A 401 -18.63 -10.09 3.10
N VAL A 402 -18.61 -11.40 3.22
CA VAL A 402 -19.17 -12.33 2.24
C VAL A 402 -20.12 -13.34 2.88
N MET A 403 -21.03 -13.87 2.09
CA MET A 403 -21.84 -15.06 2.44
C MET A 403 -21.59 -16.18 1.43
N HIS A 404 -21.80 -17.41 1.87
CA HIS A 404 -21.82 -18.58 1.00
C HIS A 404 -23.18 -18.75 0.33
N GLY A 405 -23.23 -18.64 -1.00
CA GLY A 405 -24.48 -18.79 -1.73
C GLY A 405 -25.53 -17.74 -1.35
N SER A 406 -26.81 -18.08 -1.48
CA SER A 406 -27.92 -17.14 -1.21
C SER A 406 -28.31 -17.02 0.27
N HIS A 407 -27.90 -17.97 1.11
CA HIS A 407 -28.20 -18.01 2.54
C HIS A 407 -26.97 -18.51 3.29
N GLY A 408 -26.54 -17.78 4.32
CA GLY A 408 -25.42 -18.17 5.18
C GLY A 408 -25.04 -17.05 6.15
N ASP A 409 -24.14 -17.36 7.08
CA ASP A 409 -23.61 -16.36 8.01
C ASP A 409 -22.66 -15.40 7.28
N LEU A 410 -22.60 -14.16 7.75
CA LEU A 410 -21.63 -13.17 7.26
C LEU A 410 -20.22 -13.57 7.73
N GLN A 411 -19.30 -13.70 6.79
CA GLN A 411 -17.89 -14.02 7.06
C GLN A 411 -16.98 -12.85 6.64
N THR A 412 -16.02 -12.53 7.50
CA THR A 412 -15.13 -11.36 7.34
C THR A 412 -13.66 -11.73 7.17
N GLY A 413 -13.29 -13.00 7.38
CA GLY A 413 -11.92 -13.47 7.26
C GLY A 413 -11.49 -13.75 5.81
N LEU A 414 -10.24 -14.20 5.64
CA LEU A 414 -9.67 -14.47 4.33
C LEU A 414 -10.13 -15.82 3.76
N PRO A 415 -10.25 -15.95 2.42
CA PRO A 415 -10.68 -17.19 1.80
C PRO A 415 -9.55 -18.22 1.80
N LEU A 416 -9.92 -19.51 1.69
CA LEU A 416 -8.99 -20.63 1.50
C LEU A 416 -7.97 -20.37 0.39
N GLN A 417 -8.39 -19.73 -0.70
CA GLN A 417 -7.54 -19.42 -1.84
C GLN A 417 -6.44 -18.39 -1.53
N SER A 418 -6.60 -17.58 -0.48
CA SER A 418 -5.56 -16.66 0.00
C SER A 418 -4.56 -17.34 0.92
N VAL A 419 -4.95 -18.40 1.64
CA VAL A 419 -4.11 -19.02 2.68
C VAL A 419 -3.51 -20.37 2.28
N ASN A 420 -4.04 -21.03 1.24
CA ASN A 420 -3.70 -22.42 0.90
C ASN A 420 -3.74 -22.69 -0.63
N ASP A 421 -2.80 -23.50 -1.14
CA ASP A 421 -2.77 -23.91 -2.56
C ASP A 421 -3.66 -25.13 -2.88
N GLY A 422 -4.06 -25.88 -1.86
CA GLY A 422 -4.80 -27.13 -1.89
C GLY A 422 -4.09 -28.25 -1.13
N SER A 423 -2.77 -28.14 -0.94
CA SER A 423 -1.90 -29.15 -0.33
C SER A 423 -1.07 -28.61 0.83
N VAL A 424 -0.68 -27.34 0.77
CA VAL A 424 0.11 -26.66 1.79
C VAL A 424 -0.46 -25.28 2.09
N HIS A 425 -0.29 -24.86 3.33
CA HIS A 425 -0.52 -23.49 3.73
C HIS A 425 0.55 -22.61 3.10
N TYR A 426 0.11 -21.67 2.26
CA TYR A 426 1.00 -20.60 1.80
C TYR A 426 1.31 -19.65 2.95
N HIS A 427 0.27 -19.31 3.73
CA HIS A 427 0.43 -18.62 5.00
C HIS A 427 0.43 -19.66 6.12
N GLU A 428 1.63 -20.08 6.53
CA GLU A 428 1.79 -20.93 7.70
C GLU A 428 1.18 -20.23 8.94
N PRO A 429 0.38 -20.91 9.76
CA PRO A 429 -0.20 -20.33 10.97
C PRO A 429 0.88 -20.19 12.05
N MET A 430 1.67 -19.12 11.95
CA MET A 430 2.73 -18.75 12.89
C MET A 430 2.44 -17.40 13.55
N ARG A 431 3.00 -17.22 14.75
CA ARG A 431 2.99 -15.93 15.44
C ARG A 431 4.14 -15.07 14.91
N LEU A 432 3.92 -13.75 14.85
CA LEU A 432 4.90 -12.82 14.32
C LEU A 432 6.18 -12.80 15.18
N LEU A 433 7.34 -12.95 14.55
CA LEU A 433 8.63 -12.67 15.17
C LEU A 433 9.00 -11.20 14.95
N ALA A 434 9.09 -10.41 16.01
CA ALA A 434 9.62 -9.05 15.97
C ALA A 434 11.10 -9.04 16.37
N ILE A 435 11.96 -8.54 15.49
CA ILE A 435 13.39 -8.33 15.75
C ILE A 435 13.64 -6.83 15.76
N ILE A 436 14.07 -6.28 16.89
CA ILE A 436 14.22 -4.83 17.09
C ILE A 436 15.67 -4.49 17.43
N GLU A 437 16.31 -3.67 16.62
CA GLU A 437 17.63 -3.10 16.89
C GLU A 437 17.51 -1.93 17.87
N ALA A 438 17.53 -2.21 19.16
CA ALA A 438 17.55 -1.21 20.21
C ALA A 438 18.01 -1.82 21.54
N PRO A 439 18.53 -1.01 22.47
CA PRO A 439 18.78 -1.43 23.85
C PRO A 439 17.51 -1.99 24.51
N THR A 440 17.67 -3.05 25.31
CA THR A 440 16.54 -3.75 25.94
C THR A 440 15.78 -2.90 26.95
N ASP A 441 16.46 -2.02 27.67
CA ASP A 441 15.86 -1.04 28.58
C ASP A 441 14.91 -0.08 27.83
N ARG A 442 15.31 0.37 26.64
CA ARG A 442 14.50 1.25 25.79
C ARG A 442 13.25 0.53 25.26
N ILE A 443 13.41 -0.72 24.81
CA ILE A 443 12.28 -1.55 24.36
C ILE A 443 11.32 -1.82 25.54
N SER A 444 11.86 -2.22 26.71
CA SER A 444 11.07 -2.46 27.92
C SER A 444 10.28 -1.21 28.35
N SER A 445 10.91 -0.04 28.34
CA SER A 445 10.25 1.24 28.66
C SER A 445 9.07 1.52 27.72
N ALA A 446 9.21 1.26 26.41
CA ALA A 446 8.09 1.39 25.48
C ALA A 446 6.96 0.40 25.80
N ILE A 447 7.27 -0.85 26.14
CA ILE A 447 6.25 -1.86 26.51
C ILE A 447 5.50 -1.45 27.77
N GLU A 448 6.21 -1.01 28.82
CA GLU A 448 5.62 -0.65 30.12
C GLU A 448 4.60 0.49 30.03
N LYS A 449 4.79 1.43 29.10
CA LYS A 449 3.86 2.55 28.87
C LYS A 449 2.53 2.12 28.24
N HIS A 450 2.49 1.00 27.51
CA HIS A 450 1.37 0.64 26.65
C HIS A 450 0.81 -0.75 26.98
N SER A 451 -0.41 -0.79 27.52
CA SER A 451 -1.11 -2.04 27.84
C SER A 451 -1.32 -2.94 26.61
N LEU A 452 -1.50 -2.36 25.43
CA LEU A 452 -1.60 -3.10 24.17
C LEU A 452 -0.32 -3.90 23.89
N LEU A 453 0.86 -3.29 24.04
CA LEU A 453 2.14 -3.97 23.82
C LEU A 453 2.36 -5.06 24.86
N GLN A 454 2.06 -4.79 26.12
CA GLN A 454 2.10 -5.80 27.19
C GLN A 454 1.23 -7.00 26.84
N GLN A 455 -0.02 -6.78 26.42
CA GLN A 455 -0.91 -7.88 26.00
C GLN A 455 -0.36 -8.66 24.79
N LEU A 456 0.26 -8.00 23.83
CA LEU A 456 0.83 -8.66 22.66
C LEU A 456 2.06 -9.51 23.01
N PHE A 457 2.97 -9.00 23.84
CA PHE A 457 4.21 -9.70 24.19
C PHE A 457 4.04 -10.70 25.34
N HIS A 458 3.33 -10.35 26.41
CA HIS A 458 3.14 -11.22 27.58
C HIS A 458 2.25 -12.43 27.29
N ASN A 459 1.28 -12.30 26.37
CA ASN A 459 0.53 -13.44 25.85
C ASN A 459 1.22 -14.11 24.64
N GLN A 460 2.42 -13.65 24.29
CA GLN A 460 3.25 -14.15 23.19
C GLN A 460 2.53 -14.15 21.84
N TRP A 461 1.60 -13.22 21.59
CA TRP A 461 1.03 -12.99 20.26
C TRP A 461 2.06 -12.43 19.28
N ILE A 462 3.11 -11.80 19.82
CA ILE A 462 4.36 -11.49 19.14
C ILE A 462 5.50 -12.12 19.95
N ILE A 463 6.43 -12.78 19.27
CA ILE A 463 7.71 -13.21 19.85
C ILE A 463 8.69 -12.08 19.61
N LEU A 464 9.35 -11.58 20.67
CA LEU A 464 10.21 -10.41 20.58
C LEU A 464 11.66 -10.76 20.85
N VAL A 465 12.53 -10.31 19.96
CA VAL A 465 13.98 -10.39 20.07
C VAL A 465 14.57 -8.99 19.89
N ALA A 466 15.40 -8.56 20.84
CA ALA A 466 16.22 -7.36 20.72
C ALA A 466 17.57 -7.73 20.10
N VAL A 467 18.12 -6.80 19.32
CA VAL A 467 19.50 -6.83 18.83
C VAL A 467 20.21 -5.62 19.41
N ASP A 468 21.22 -5.86 20.23
CA ASP A 468 22.00 -4.77 20.81
C ASP A 468 22.73 -4.01 19.69
N PRO A 469 22.57 -2.68 19.55
CA PRO A 469 23.14 -1.92 18.44
C PRO A 469 24.68 -1.93 18.40
N SER A 470 25.34 -2.16 19.54
CA SER A 470 26.79 -2.06 19.69
C SER A 470 27.47 -3.42 19.56
N THR A 471 26.95 -4.43 20.25
CA THR A 471 27.53 -5.77 20.37
C THR A 471 26.97 -6.76 19.35
N ARG A 472 25.80 -6.45 18.75
CA ARG A 472 25.04 -7.36 17.87
C ARG A 472 24.57 -8.64 18.56
N GLU A 473 24.55 -8.67 19.90
CA GLU A 473 23.99 -9.77 20.67
C GLU A 473 22.46 -9.77 20.57
N PHE A 474 21.89 -10.98 20.53
CA PHE A 474 20.44 -11.19 20.44
C PHE A 474 19.90 -11.58 21.82
N GLN A 475 18.83 -10.92 22.24
CA GLN A 475 18.16 -11.21 23.52
C GLN A 475 16.67 -11.39 23.28
N GLN A 476 16.08 -12.46 23.82
CA GLN A 476 14.66 -12.75 23.74
C GLN A 476 13.91 -12.14 24.93
N TYR A 477 12.76 -11.51 24.67
CA TYR A 477 11.87 -11.01 25.71
C TYR A 477 10.89 -12.09 26.15
N ASN A 478 10.80 -12.30 27.45
CA ASN A 478 9.96 -13.32 28.06
C ASN A 478 8.61 -12.77 28.55
N PRO A 479 7.58 -13.63 28.71
CA PRO A 479 6.26 -13.22 29.21
C PRO A 479 6.25 -12.56 30.59
N ASP A 480 7.27 -12.83 31.41
CA ASP A 480 7.46 -12.27 32.75
C ASP A 480 8.24 -10.95 32.75
N ALA A 481 8.38 -10.32 31.58
CA ALA A 481 9.10 -9.09 31.33
C ALA A 481 10.63 -9.16 31.53
N THR A 482 11.20 -10.37 31.53
CA THR A 482 12.65 -10.57 31.57
C THR A 482 13.28 -10.69 30.17
N TRP A 483 14.59 -10.48 30.09
CA TRP A 483 15.39 -10.71 28.88
C TRP A 483 16.37 -11.86 29.10
N GLU A 484 16.49 -12.74 28.12
CA GLU A 484 17.47 -13.83 28.11
C GLU A 484 18.29 -13.82 26.81
N ALA A 485 19.56 -14.23 26.87
CA ALA A 485 20.37 -14.35 25.66
C ALA A 485 19.81 -15.46 24.75
N CYS A 486 19.71 -15.18 23.44
CA CYS A 486 19.36 -16.22 22.47
C CYS A 486 20.50 -17.24 22.39
N GLN A 487 20.16 -18.53 22.48
CA GLN A 487 21.12 -19.65 22.41
C GLN A 487 21.57 -19.97 20.99
#